data_AF-A0A0T5ZCJ0-F1
#
_entry.id   AF-A0A0T5ZCJ0-F1
#
_cell.length_a   1.000
_cell.length_b   1.000
_cell.length_c   1.000
_cell.angle_alpha   90.00
_cell.angle_beta   90.00
_cell.angle_gamma   90.00
#
_symmetry.space_group_name_H-M   'P 1'
#
loop_
_entity.id
_entity.type
_entity.pdbx_description
1 polymer ?
#
loop_
_entity_poly.entity_id
_entity_poly.type
_entity_poly.pdbx_seq_one_letter_code
_entity_poly.pdbx_strand_id
1 'polypeptide(L)'
;MLQTLRAMPNGVRVFFGYAILVLAFLGLTLPLVVDQAVEAPVSGIGLVWMLLLAYLIFTMTLVLQRKQAAYMLSLGLASLTVPLIAVLGAFAGLPGAVFALALSLILFRGLRRPESRAWFTEP
;
A
#
# COMPACT_ATOMS: atom_id res chain seq x y z
N MET A 1 13.68 0.68 16.23
CA MET A 1 12.99 1.02 14.95
C MET A 1 13.96 1.36 13.81
N LEU A 2 14.88 2.31 13.99
CA LEU A 2 15.82 2.69 12.91
C LEU A 2 16.71 1.55 12.42
N GLN A 3 17.15 0.67 13.33
CA GLN A 3 17.90 -0.55 12.99
C GLN A 3 17.06 -1.54 12.18
N THR A 4 15.78 -1.73 12.52
CA THR A 4 14.83 -2.57 11.76
C THR A 4 14.67 -2.06 10.34
N LEU A 5 14.50 -0.73 10.16
CA LEU A 5 14.39 -0.10 8.85
C LEU A 5 15.67 -0.26 8.01
N ARG A 6 16.85 -0.20 8.64
CA ARG A 6 18.14 -0.44 7.97
C ARG A 6 18.31 -1.90 7.55
N ALA A 7 17.84 -2.85 8.37
CA ALA A 7 17.92 -4.28 8.09
C ALA A 7 16.93 -4.75 7.02
N MET A 8 15.87 -3.98 6.72
CA MET A 8 14.90 -4.34 5.67
C MET A 8 15.59 -4.52 4.31
N PRO A 9 15.25 -5.55 3.53
CA PRO A 9 15.65 -5.66 2.13
C PRO A 9 15.09 -4.49 1.30
N ASN A 10 15.80 -4.13 0.23
CA ASN A 10 15.40 -2.98 -0.62
C ASN A 10 13.97 -3.11 -1.16
N GLY A 11 13.52 -4.31 -1.54
CA GLY A 11 12.16 -4.54 -2.03
C GLY A 11 11.09 -4.23 -0.97
N VAL A 12 11.33 -4.62 0.28
CA VAL A 12 10.45 -4.31 1.42
C VAL A 12 10.48 -2.82 1.73
N ARG A 13 11.64 -2.15 1.65
CA ARG A 13 11.74 -0.68 1.86
C ARG A 13 10.94 0.10 0.83
N VAL A 14 11.02 -0.27 -0.45
CA VAL A 14 10.25 0.41 -1.51
C VAL A 14 8.75 0.22 -1.29
N PHE A 15 8.32 -1.00 -0.95
CA PHE A 15 6.93 -1.25 -0.55
C PHE A 15 6.53 -0.41 0.67
N PHE A 16 7.37 -0.33 1.69
CA PHE A 16 7.06 0.43 2.89
C PHE A 16 6.96 1.94 2.61
N GLY A 17 7.83 2.47 1.75
CA GLY A 17 7.72 3.85 1.25
C GLY A 17 6.42 4.09 0.49
N TYR A 18 6.03 3.16 -0.39
CA TYR A 18 4.73 3.19 -1.04
C TYR A 18 3.57 3.16 -0.03
N ALA A 19 3.61 2.30 0.98
CA ALA A 19 2.57 2.20 2.01
C ALA A 19 2.44 3.51 2.81
N ILE A 20 3.55 4.18 3.11
CA ILE A 20 3.55 5.52 3.74
C ILE A 20 2.89 6.55 2.81
N LEU A 21 3.18 6.52 1.51
CA LEU A 21 2.54 7.44 0.55
C LEU A 21 1.03 7.21 0.47
N VAL A 22 0.58 5.95 0.45
CA VAL A 22 -0.85 5.62 0.52
C VAL A 22 -1.45 6.10 1.83
N LEU A 23 -0.76 5.92 2.96
CA LEU A 23 -1.25 6.38 4.27
C LEU A 23 -1.38 7.91 4.31
N ALA A 24 -0.41 8.63 3.77
CA ALA A 24 -0.45 10.09 3.67
C ALA A 24 -1.64 10.54 2.79
N PHE A 25 -1.84 9.88 1.64
CA PHE A 25 -2.99 10.14 0.77
C PHE A 25 -4.32 9.91 1.49
N LEU A 26 -4.48 8.77 2.18
CA LEU A 26 -5.66 8.47 2.99
C LEU A 26 -5.87 9.53 4.10
N GLY A 27 -4.78 9.95 4.75
CA GLY A 27 -4.79 11.01 5.75
C GLY A 27 -5.30 12.35 5.21
N LEU A 28 -4.87 12.73 4.00
CA LEU A 28 -5.34 13.95 3.33
C LEU A 28 -6.83 13.89 2.97
N THR A 29 -7.36 12.70 2.73
CA THR A 29 -8.79 12.49 2.43
C THR A 29 -9.68 12.33 3.67
N LEU A 30 -9.13 12.39 4.88
CA LEU A 30 -9.91 12.23 6.12
C LEU A 30 -11.09 13.19 6.26
N PRO A 31 -10.99 14.50 5.92
CA PRO A 31 -12.14 15.41 6.03
C PRO A 31 -13.34 14.91 5.21
N LEU A 32 -13.09 14.46 3.98
CA LEU A 32 -14.13 13.92 3.11
C LEU A 32 -14.77 12.65 3.68
N VAL A 33 -13.98 11.76 4.30
CA VAL A 33 -14.50 10.54 4.93
C VAL A 33 -15.34 10.88 6.16
N VAL A 34 -14.91 11.88 6.95
CA VAL A 34 -15.65 12.35 8.13
C VAL A 34 -16.97 12.98 7.73
N ASP A 35 -16.99 13.86 6.73
CA ASP A 35 -18.21 14.50 6.23
C ASP A 35 -19.22 13.44 5.75
N GLN A 36 -18.75 12.44 5.00
CA GLN A 36 -19.58 11.32 4.55
C GLN A 36 -20.15 10.49 5.71
N ALA A 37 -19.38 10.29 6.78
CA ALA A 37 -19.83 9.54 7.95
C ALA A 37 -20.87 10.32 8.78
N VAL A 38 -20.85 11.66 8.74
CA VAL A 38 -21.88 12.51 9.37
C VAL A 38 -23.19 12.42 8.60
N GLU A 39 -23.14 12.52 7.28
CA GLU A 39 -24.35 12.47 6.43
C GLU A 39 -24.95 11.06 6.33
N ALA A 40 -24.09 10.04 6.22
CA ALA A 40 -24.48 8.64 6.10
C ALA A 40 -23.57 7.77 6.99
N PRO A 41 -24.04 7.40 8.21
CA PRO A 41 -23.24 6.65 9.17
C PRO A 41 -22.68 5.32 8.64
N VAL A 42 -23.39 4.68 7.71
CA VAL A 42 -22.91 3.51 6.97
C VAL A 42 -23.15 3.76 5.48
N SER A 43 -22.05 3.86 4.72
CA SER A 43 -22.08 4.01 3.27
C SER A 43 -21.11 3.02 2.62
N GLY A 44 -21.41 2.58 1.40
CA GLY A 44 -20.54 1.66 0.67
C GLY A 44 -19.14 2.23 0.47
N ILE A 45 -19.04 3.54 0.18
CA ILE A 45 -17.75 4.23 0.04
C ILE A 45 -17.00 4.33 1.37
N GLY A 46 -17.69 4.65 2.47
CA GLY A 46 -17.09 4.70 3.82
C GLY A 46 -16.52 3.36 4.24
N LEU A 47 -17.20 2.25 3.93
CA LEU A 47 -16.68 0.90 4.16
C LEU A 47 -15.38 0.64 3.39
N VAL A 48 -15.29 1.09 2.13
CA VAL A 48 -14.05 0.96 1.33
C VAL A 48 -12.89 1.72 1.99
N TRP A 49 -13.11 2.96 2.44
CA TRP A 49 -12.09 3.75 3.13
C TRP A 49 -11.64 3.10 4.44
N MET A 50 -12.60 2.64 5.25
CA MET A 50 -12.33 1.98 6.52
C MET A 50 -11.52 0.69 6.33
N LEU A 51 -11.94 -0.16 5.39
CA LEU A 51 -11.25 -1.40 5.05
C LEU A 51 -9.86 -1.13 4.50
N LEU A 52 -9.69 -0.11 3.65
CA LEU A 52 -8.39 0.26 3.08
C LEU A 52 -7.43 0.77 4.16
N LEU A 53 -7.88 1.64 5.07
CA LEU A 53 -7.09 2.11 6.21
C LEU A 53 -6.70 0.94 7.13
N ALA A 54 -7.65 0.08 7.48
CA ALA A 54 -7.40 -1.08 8.32
C ALA A 54 -6.40 -2.03 7.66
N TYR A 55 -6.61 -2.37 6.39
CA TYR A 55 -5.74 -3.22 5.61
C TYR A 55 -4.32 -2.65 5.51
N LEU A 56 -4.19 -1.34 5.30
CA LEU A 56 -2.90 -0.66 5.20
C LEU A 56 -2.13 -0.70 6.52
N ILE A 57 -2.74 -0.20 7.61
CA ILE A 57 -2.07 -0.11 8.92
C ILE A 57 -1.73 -1.52 9.41
N PHE A 58 -2.65 -2.47 9.28
CA PHE A 58 -2.41 -3.87 9.65
C PHE A 58 -1.28 -4.51 8.84
N THR A 59 -1.25 -4.28 7.52
CA THR A 59 -0.15 -4.80 6.69
C THR A 59 1.18 -4.19 7.09
N MET A 60 1.24 -2.88 7.32
CA MET A 60 2.46 -2.19 7.74
C MET A 60 2.99 -2.69 9.09
N THR A 61 2.11 -2.91 10.07
CA THR A 61 2.53 -3.45 11.37
C THR A 61 3.07 -4.87 11.23
N LEU A 62 2.40 -5.73 10.46
CA LEU A 62 2.87 -7.10 10.20
C LEU A 62 4.19 -7.13 9.42
N VAL A 63 4.42 -6.20 8.49
CA VAL A 63 5.71 -6.08 7.78
C VAL A 63 6.83 -5.71 8.75
N LEU A 64 6.58 -4.79 9.69
CA LEU A 64 7.54 -4.42 10.72
C LEU A 64 7.83 -5.57 11.69
N GLN A 65 6.78 -6.35 12.01
CA GLN A 65 6.85 -7.57 12.82
C GLN A 65 7.32 -8.80 12.04
N ARG A 66 7.68 -8.66 10.76
CA ARG A 66 8.21 -9.74 9.91
C ARG A 66 7.30 -10.98 9.82
N LYS A 67 5.99 -10.80 10.00
CA LYS A 67 5.02 -11.90 10.00
C LYS A 67 4.86 -12.48 8.60
N GLN A 68 4.75 -13.81 8.51
CA GLN A 68 4.59 -14.53 7.24
C GLN A 68 3.36 -14.06 6.44
N ALA A 69 2.24 -13.82 7.13
CA ALA A 69 1.01 -13.32 6.52
C ALA A 69 1.21 -11.97 5.79
N ALA A 70 2.15 -11.15 6.26
CA ALA A 70 2.40 -9.83 5.70
C ALA A 70 2.89 -9.88 4.25
N TYR A 71 3.51 -10.98 3.80
CA TYR A 71 3.96 -11.13 2.42
C TYR A 71 2.79 -11.05 1.43
N MET A 72 1.75 -11.86 1.64
CA MET A 72 0.58 -11.88 0.75
C MET A 72 -0.23 -10.58 0.86
N LEU A 73 -0.33 -10.03 2.07
CA LEU A 73 -1.00 -8.73 2.27
C LEU A 73 -0.25 -7.60 1.55
N SER A 74 1.09 -7.61 1.56
CA SER A 74 1.90 -6.63 0.83
C SER A 74 1.71 -6.73 -0.67
N LEU A 75 1.60 -7.95 -1.22
CA LEU A 75 1.28 -8.16 -2.64
C LEU A 75 -0.14 -7.71 -2.98
N GLY A 76 -1.11 -7.97 -2.10
CA GLY A 76 -2.48 -7.50 -2.26
C GLY A 76 -2.55 -5.97 -2.26
N LEU A 77 -1.86 -5.30 -1.33
CA LEU A 77 -1.80 -3.84 -1.30
C LEU A 77 -1.05 -3.25 -2.51
N ALA A 78 -0.01 -3.93 -3.01
CA ALA A 78 0.68 -3.54 -4.24
C ALA A 78 -0.24 -3.64 -5.48
N SER A 79 -1.26 -4.50 -5.45
CA SER A 79 -2.22 -4.63 -6.56
C SER A 79 -3.06 -3.37 -6.80
N LEU A 80 -3.18 -2.47 -5.81
CA LEU A 80 -3.82 -1.15 -5.98
C LEU A 80 -3.13 -0.29 -7.05
N THR A 81 -1.87 -0.59 -7.38
CA THR A 81 -1.19 0.08 -8.50
C THR A 81 -1.76 -0.28 -9.86
N VAL A 82 -2.47 -1.40 -10.00
CA VAL A 82 -3.09 -1.83 -11.27
C VAL A 82 -4.23 -0.90 -11.69
N PRO A 83 -5.27 -0.66 -10.86
CA PRO A 83 -6.29 0.33 -11.19
C PRO A 83 -5.70 1.76 -11.25
N LEU A 84 -4.63 2.05 -10.49
CA LEU A 84 -3.94 3.34 -10.57
C LEU A 84 -3.38 3.63 -11.98
N ILE A 85 -3.01 2.61 -12.77
CA ILE A 85 -2.59 2.79 -14.17
C ILE A 85 -3.72 3.37 -15.00
N ALA A 86 -4.94 2.84 -14.87
CA ALA A 86 -6.10 3.34 -15.59
C ALA A 86 -6.46 4.77 -15.13
N VAL A 87 -6.43 5.03 -13.82
CA VAL A 87 -6.72 6.36 -13.26
C VAL A 87 -5.71 7.39 -13.77
N LEU A 88 -4.40 7.17 -13.57
CA LEU A 88 -3.40 8.14 -14.03
C LEU A 88 -3.31 8.21 -15.55
N GLY A 89 -3.61 7.13 -16.27
CA GLY A 89 -3.72 7.15 -17.73
C GLY A 89 -4.85 8.05 -18.21
N ALA A 90 -6.00 8.04 -17.53
CA ALA A 90 -7.14 8.88 -17.88
C ALA A 90 -6.92 10.35 -17.53
N PHE A 91 -6.34 10.65 -16.36
CA PHE A 91 -6.20 12.04 -15.86
C PHE A 91 -4.88 12.73 -16.25
N ALA A 92 -3.80 11.98 -16.41
CA ALA A 92 -2.46 12.50 -16.71
C ALA A 92 -1.87 11.94 -18.02
N GLY A 93 -2.68 11.23 -18.81
CA GLY A 93 -2.29 10.68 -20.11
C GLY A 93 -1.21 9.60 -20.02
N LEU A 94 -0.48 9.42 -21.12
CA LEU A 94 0.57 8.41 -21.24
C LEU A 94 1.67 8.52 -20.16
N PRO A 95 2.16 9.72 -19.78
CA PRO A 95 3.14 9.85 -18.70
C PRO A 95 2.64 9.28 -17.36
N GLY A 96 1.37 9.54 -17.01
CA GLY A 96 0.76 9.03 -15.78
C GLY A 96 0.63 7.50 -15.79
N ALA A 97 0.17 6.93 -16.89
CA ALA A 97 0.07 5.47 -17.05
C ALA A 97 1.44 4.79 -16.97
N VAL A 98 2.47 5.34 -17.64
CA VAL A 98 3.83 4.80 -17.60
C VAL A 98 4.42 4.86 -16.19
N PHE A 99 4.19 5.96 -15.46
CA PHE A 99 4.63 6.09 -14.08
C PHE A 99 3.98 5.03 -13.17
N ALA A 100 2.66 4.87 -13.22
CA ALA A 100 1.95 3.87 -12.43
C ALA A 100 2.37 2.44 -12.80
N LEU A 101 2.61 2.17 -14.09
CA LEU A 101 3.08 0.88 -14.55
C LEU A 101 4.49 0.59 -14.01
N ALA A 102 5.39 1.56 -14.09
CA ALA A 102 6.74 1.43 -13.54
C ALA A 102 6.69 1.16 -12.02
N LEU A 103 5.89 1.92 -11.27
CA LEU A 103 5.68 1.70 -9.84
C LEU A 103 5.16 0.30 -9.56
N SER A 104 4.16 -0.17 -10.31
CA SER A 104 3.60 -1.52 -10.19
C SER A 104 4.69 -2.58 -10.39
N LEU A 105 5.44 -2.49 -11.49
CA LEU A 105 6.52 -3.43 -11.80
C LEU A 105 7.62 -3.43 -10.73
N ILE A 106 7.98 -2.25 -10.21
CA ILE A 106 9.00 -2.11 -9.15
C ILE A 106 8.51 -2.80 -7.87
N LEU A 107 7.26 -2.58 -7.45
CA LEU A 107 6.71 -3.19 -6.24
C LEU A 107 6.60 -4.71 -6.37
N PHE A 108 5.98 -5.20 -7.46
CA PHE A 108 5.80 -6.64 -7.67
C PHE A 108 7.13 -7.37 -7.82
N ARG A 109 8.07 -6.82 -8.61
CA ARG A 109 9.40 -7.43 -8.74
C ARG A 109 10.19 -7.32 -7.44
N GLY A 110 10.12 -6.19 -6.75
CA GLY A 110 10.82 -5.95 -5.49
C GLY A 110 10.40 -6.95 -4.41
N LEU A 111 9.09 -7.09 -4.16
CA LEU A 111 8.54 -8.01 -3.16
C LEU A 111 8.78 -9.49 -3.51
N ARG A 112 8.78 -9.86 -4.79
CA ARG A 112 8.98 -11.26 -5.22
C ARG A 112 10.44 -11.74 -5.13
N ARG A 113 11.41 -10.85 -4.85
CA ARG A 113 12.82 -11.25 -4.69
C ARG A 113 12.99 -12.20 -3.49
N PRO A 114 13.90 -13.19 -3.59
CA PRO A 114 14.17 -14.12 -2.48
C PRO A 114 14.51 -13.40 -1.17
N GLU A 115 15.31 -12.35 -1.23
CA GLU A 115 15.68 -11.52 -0.07
C GLU A 115 14.46 -10.89 0.62
N SER A 116 13.49 -10.40 -0.17
CA SER A 116 12.28 -9.77 0.38
C SER A 116 11.33 -10.82 0.96
N ARG A 117 11.27 -12.02 0.37
CA ARG A 117 10.52 -13.15 0.94
C ARG A 117 11.13 -13.61 2.27
N ALA A 118 12.45 -13.68 2.35
CA ALA A 118 13.18 -14.04 3.56
C ALA A 118 13.05 -13.02 4.69
N TRP A 119 12.47 -11.84 4.44
CA TRP A 119 12.09 -10.91 5.49
C TRP A 119 10.92 -11.42 6.34
N PHE A 120 9.95 -12.09 5.72
CA PHE A 120 8.68 -12.52 6.32
C PHE A 120 8.76 -13.94 6.89
N THR A 121 9.59 -14.15 7.92
CA THR A 121 9.88 -15.48 8.46
C THR A 121 9.13 -15.80 9.75
N GLU A 122 8.65 -14.79 10.46
CA GLU A 122 8.09 -14.95 11.80
C GLU A 122 6.64 -15.45 11.72
N PRO A 123 6.26 -16.48 12.51
CA PRO A 123 4.89 -17.01 12.53
C PRO A 123 3.90 -16.00 13.12
#